data_AF-R7BNV2-F1
#
_entry.id   AF-R7BNV2-F1
#
_cell.length_a   1.000
_cell.length_b   1.000
_cell.length_c   1.000
_cell.angle_alpha   90.00
_cell.angle_beta   90.00
_cell.angle_gamma   90.00
#
_symmetry.space_group_name_H-M   'P 1'
#
loop_
_entity.id
_entity.type
_entity.pdbx_description
1 polymer ?
#
loop_
_entity_poly.entity_id
_entity_poly.type
_entity_poly.pdbx_seq_one_letter_code
_entity_poly.pdbx_strand_id
1 'polypeptide(L)'
;MDTERLEKDLEDQIKELQIKLGYAYESTRFYYKASSLASLVNSNAETADHLCLELTHSEALKGSPLGDVTFAAHQDRVEITIPPKGAQYVHEQVPEPRFLVDLIELFLAKHAPTKEEIVSLFVKYSPTYVLQDMPEGSDFDFGVHFEDKSIDSHYYCFKEEMGHMIYHRFLKEDYEKLLD
;
A
#
# COMPACT_ATOMS: atom_id res chain seq x y z
N MET A 1 -18.72 6.99 3.70
CA MET A 1 -17.29 6.63 3.65
C MET A 1 -17.16 5.30 2.94
N ASP A 2 -16.13 5.17 2.12
CA ASP A 2 -15.77 3.92 1.44
C ASP A 2 -14.82 3.10 2.33
N THR A 3 -15.39 2.36 3.27
CA THR A 3 -14.63 1.54 4.22
C THR A 3 -14.18 0.21 3.64
N GLU A 4 -14.86 -0.28 2.61
CA GLU A 4 -14.47 -1.52 1.90
C GLU A 4 -13.13 -1.31 1.20
N ARG A 5 -12.94 -0.15 0.57
CA ARG A 5 -11.67 0.20 -0.06
C ARG A 5 -10.52 0.34 0.95
N LEU A 6 -10.79 0.90 2.14
CA LEU A 6 -9.81 0.95 3.22
C LEU A 6 -9.46 -0.45 3.73
N GLU A 7 -10.46 -1.30 3.96
CA GLU A 7 -10.23 -2.69 4.39
C GLU A 7 -9.32 -3.43 3.40
N LYS A 8 -9.61 -3.31 2.11
CA LYS A 8 -8.79 -3.93 1.05
C LYS A 8 -7.35 -3.42 1.05
N ASP A 9 -7.16 -2.10 1.18
CA ASP A 9 -5.83 -1.49 1.25
C ASP A 9 -5.03 -1.99 2.47
N LEU A 10 -5.68 -2.12 3.63
CA LEU A 10 -5.07 -2.67 4.84
C LEU A 10 -4.71 -4.16 4.67
N GLU A 11 -5.59 -4.96 4.06
CA GLU A 11 -5.29 -6.35 3.72
C GLU A 11 -4.04 -6.46 2.83
N ASP A 12 -3.96 -5.61 1.80
CA ASP A 12 -2.84 -5.61 0.84
C ASP A 12 -1.52 -5.18 1.48
N GLN A 13 -1.55 -4.18 2.37
CA GLN A 13 -0.37 -3.74 3.10
C GLN A 13 0.08 -4.78 4.14
N ILE A 14 -0.83 -5.41 4.87
CA ILE A 14 -0.49 -6.50 5.80
C ILE A 14 0.09 -7.68 5.02
N LYS A 15 -0.51 -8.04 3.88
CA LYS A 15 -0.02 -9.13 3.04
C LYS A 15 1.39 -8.85 2.53
N GLU A 16 1.67 -7.63 2.08
CA GLU A 16 3.01 -7.23 1.67
C GLU A 16 4.02 -7.35 2.82
N LEU A 17 3.67 -6.87 4.02
CA LEU A 17 4.52 -7.00 5.20
C LEU A 17 4.81 -8.47 5.53
N GLN A 18 3.80 -9.34 5.43
CA GLN A 18 3.97 -10.78 5.66
C GLN A 18 4.89 -11.45 4.64
N ILE A 19 4.83 -11.04 3.36
CA ILE A 19 5.74 -11.56 2.33
C ILE A 19 7.18 -11.08 2.60
N LYS A 20 7.35 -9.83 3.02
CA LYS A 20 8.67 -9.23 3.29
C LYS A 20 9.35 -9.77 4.55
N LEU A 21 8.59 -9.87 5.65
CA LEU A 21 9.12 -10.08 7.00
C LEU A 21 8.72 -11.44 7.59
N GLY A 22 7.82 -12.18 6.93
CA GLY A 22 7.18 -13.36 7.48
C GLY A 22 5.93 -13.01 8.30
N TYR A 23 5.10 -14.02 8.54
CA TYR A 23 3.92 -13.89 9.38
C TYR A 23 4.30 -13.91 10.87
N ALA A 24 3.71 -12.98 11.63
CA ALA A 24 3.73 -12.96 13.08
C ALA A 24 2.32 -12.68 13.64
N TYR A 25 1.97 -13.35 14.75
CA TYR A 25 0.73 -13.10 15.47
C TYR A 25 0.90 -11.88 16.39
N GLU A 26 0.91 -10.69 15.81
CA GLU A 26 1.12 -9.42 16.51
C GLU A 26 0.25 -8.30 15.92
N SER A 27 0.13 -7.20 16.67
CA SER A 27 -0.57 -6.02 16.17
C SER A 27 0.23 -5.32 15.09
N THR A 28 -0.43 -4.96 13.99
CA THR A 28 0.16 -4.18 12.90
C THR A 28 -0.32 -2.74 12.98
N ARG A 29 0.58 -1.78 12.76
CA ARG A 29 0.27 -0.34 12.76
C ARG A 29 0.64 0.30 11.45
N PHE A 30 -0.26 1.10 10.90
CA PHE A 30 -0.04 1.90 9.71
C PHE A 30 -0.27 3.38 10.01
N TYR A 31 0.52 4.25 9.38
CA TYR A 31 0.45 5.69 9.57
C TYR A 31 0.16 6.39 8.24
N TYR A 32 -1.10 6.74 8.02
CA TYR A 32 -1.53 7.42 6.81
C TYR A 32 -1.48 8.93 7.00
N LYS A 33 -1.07 9.68 5.96
CA LYS A 33 -1.40 11.11 5.88
C LYS A 33 -2.93 11.24 5.89
N ALA A 34 -3.46 12.16 6.69
CA ALA A 34 -4.90 12.35 6.82
C ALA A 34 -5.57 12.67 5.48
N SER A 35 -4.91 13.45 4.62
CA SER A 35 -5.40 13.75 3.27
C SER A 35 -5.49 12.52 2.35
N SER A 36 -4.52 11.62 2.40
CA SER A 36 -4.55 10.36 1.66
C SER A 36 -5.64 9.44 2.18
N LEU A 37 -5.76 9.29 3.51
CA LEU A 37 -6.79 8.46 4.12
C LEU A 37 -8.20 9.00 3.87
N ALA A 38 -8.40 10.33 3.93
CA ALA A 38 -9.67 10.97 3.60
C ALA A 38 -10.07 10.70 2.14
N SER A 39 -9.12 10.79 1.21
CA SER A 39 -9.34 10.44 -0.20
C SER A 39 -9.71 8.96 -0.37
N LEU A 40 -9.00 8.06 0.31
CA LEU A 40 -9.22 6.62 0.27
C LEU A 40 -10.65 6.26 0.72
N VAL A 41 -11.13 6.86 1.82
CA VAL A 41 -12.47 6.59 2.36
C VAL A 41 -13.55 7.54 1.85
N ASN A 42 -13.25 8.39 0.86
CA ASN A 42 -14.17 9.40 0.34
C ASN A 42 -14.83 10.24 1.45
N SER A 43 -13.99 10.77 2.35
CA SER A 43 -14.37 11.69 3.44
C SER A 43 -13.96 13.12 3.10
N ASN A 44 -14.74 14.09 3.58
CA ASN A 44 -14.43 15.52 3.50
C ASN A 44 -13.73 16.03 4.78
N ALA A 45 -13.22 15.14 5.63
CA ALA A 45 -12.54 15.54 6.85
C ALA A 45 -11.24 16.31 6.55
N GLU A 46 -11.15 17.53 7.06
CA GLU A 46 -10.00 18.42 6.85
C GLU A 46 -8.85 18.20 7.84
N THR A 47 -9.10 17.47 8.93
CA THR A 47 -8.11 17.20 9.99
C THR A 47 -8.03 15.73 10.33
N ALA A 48 -6.86 15.29 10.81
CA ALA A 48 -6.65 13.93 11.30
C ALA A 48 -7.62 13.57 12.44
N ASP A 49 -7.87 14.50 13.37
CA ASP A 49 -8.81 14.30 14.48
C ASP A 49 -10.24 14.06 13.99
N HIS A 50 -10.70 14.86 13.02
CA HIS A 50 -12.05 14.71 12.47
C HIS A 50 -12.20 13.37 11.73
N LEU A 51 -11.21 13.01 10.90
CA LEU A 51 -11.22 11.74 10.18
C LEU A 51 -11.15 10.54 11.13
N CYS A 52 -10.33 10.63 12.17
CA CYS A 52 -10.22 9.59 13.21
C CYS A 52 -11.55 9.37 13.93
N LEU A 53 -12.28 10.44 14.23
CA LEU A 53 -13.61 10.36 14.85
C LEU A 53 -14.62 9.67 13.91
N GLU A 54 -14.66 10.07 12.64
CA GLU A 54 -15.53 9.43 11.63
C GLU A 54 -15.24 7.92 11.50
N LEU A 55 -13.96 7.54 11.40
CA LEU A 55 -13.53 6.14 11.30
C LEU A 55 -13.92 5.33 12.54
N THR A 56 -13.69 5.89 13.74
CA THR A 56 -14.00 5.23 15.03
C THR A 56 -15.50 4.96 15.18
N HIS A 57 -16.35 5.82 14.62
CA HIS A 57 -17.80 5.67 14.68
C HIS A 57 -18.41 4.92 13.49
N SER A 58 -17.58 4.47 12.54
CA SER A 58 -18.07 3.71 11.39
C SER A 58 -18.55 2.31 11.78
N GLU A 59 -19.85 2.06 11.63
CA GLU A 59 -20.44 0.74 11.86
C GLU A 59 -19.93 -0.32 10.88
N ALA A 60 -19.52 0.08 9.67
CA ALA A 60 -19.02 -0.84 8.65
C ALA A 60 -17.71 -1.52 9.09
N LEU A 61 -16.88 -0.84 9.90
CA LEU A 61 -15.61 -1.40 10.39
C LEU A 61 -15.79 -2.30 11.63
N LYS A 62 -16.91 -2.17 12.36
CA LYS A 62 -17.18 -2.96 13.59
C LYS A 62 -17.46 -4.45 13.34
N GLY A 63 -17.58 -4.85 12.08
CA GLY A 63 -17.73 -6.26 11.66
C GLY A 63 -16.63 -6.73 10.73
N SER A 64 -15.57 -5.94 10.56
CA SER A 64 -14.46 -6.26 9.66
C SER A 64 -13.79 -7.58 10.04
N PRO A 65 -13.39 -8.42 9.08
CA PRO A 65 -12.56 -9.59 9.35
C PRO A 65 -11.17 -9.24 9.91
N LEU A 66 -10.74 -7.98 9.77
CA LEU A 66 -9.53 -7.45 10.42
C LEU A 66 -9.69 -7.30 11.95
N GLY A 67 -10.90 -7.50 12.48
CA GLY A 67 -11.21 -7.43 13.91
C GLY A 67 -11.44 -6.01 14.41
N ASP A 68 -11.19 -5.78 15.71
CA ASP A 68 -11.39 -4.49 16.37
C ASP A 68 -10.28 -3.48 15.97
N VAL A 69 -10.35 -2.96 14.75
CA VAL A 69 -9.44 -1.94 14.23
C VAL A 69 -9.63 -0.63 15.01
N THR A 70 -8.54 -0.03 15.47
CA THR A 70 -8.57 1.23 16.24
C THR A 70 -7.83 2.35 15.54
N PHE A 71 -8.26 3.59 15.77
CA PHE A 71 -7.75 4.79 15.12
C PHE A 71 -7.23 5.78 16.16
N ALA A 72 -6.10 6.43 15.86
CA ALA A 72 -5.58 7.53 16.66
C ALA A 72 -5.00 8.65 15.77
N ALA A 73 -5.28 9.90 16.10
CA ALA A 73 -4.71 11.05 15.39
C ALA A 73 -3.31 11.40 15.91
N HIS A 74 -2.37 11.65 15.00
CA HIS A 74 -1.00 12.07 15.27
C HIS A 74 -0.60 13.19 14.30
N GLN A 75 -0.73 14.45 14.73
CA GLN A 75 -0.46 15.61 13.87
C GLN A 75 -1.28 15.58 12.57
N ASP A 76 -0.63 15.43 11.41
CA ASP A 76 -1.24 15.34 10.09
C ASP A 76 -1.53 13.89 9.66
N ARG A 77 -1.38 12.92 10.57
CA ARG A 77 -1.55 11.49 10.31
C ARG A 77 -2.62 10.84 11.16
N VAL A 78 -3.15 9.74 10.64
CA VAL A 78 -3.98 8.80 11.40
C VAL A 78 -3.23 7.48 11.51
N GLU A 79 -2.99 7.05 12.74
CA GLU A 79 -2.55 5.70 13.06
C GLU A 79 -3.76 4.76 13.00
N ILE A 80 -3.61 3.66 12.26
CA ILE A 80 -4.54 2.55 12.22
C ILE A 80 -3.85 1.35 12.85
N THR A 81 -4.41 0.83 13.95
CA THR A 81 -3.92 -0.38 14.62
C THR A 81 -4.85 -1.55 14.34
N ILE A 82 -4.28 -2.63 13.79
CA ILE A 82 -4.96 -3.90 13.51
C ILE A 82 -4.55 -4.88 14.62
N PRO A 83 -5.50 -5.55 15.28
CA PRO A 83 -5.18 -6.54 16.31
C PRO A 83 -4.54 -7.81 15.71
N PRO A 84 -3.87 -8.65 16.52
CA PRO A 84 -3.22 -9.88 16.03
C PRO A 84 -4.14 -10.81 15.23
N LYS A 85 -5.45 -10.83 15.56
CA LYS A 85 -6.45 -11.60 14.82
C LYS A 85 -6.62 -11.12 13.37
N GLY A 86 -6.53 -9.81 13.12
CA GLY A 86 -6.59 -9.28 11.77
C GLY A 86 -5.36 -9.68 10.95
N ALA A 87 -4.16 -9.64 11.55
CA ALA A 87 -2.95 -10.14 10.92
C ALA A 87 -3.05 -11.64 10.60
N GLN A 88 -3.60 -12.45 11.52
CA GLN A 88 -3.88 -13.87 11.29
C GLN A 88 -4.89 -14.07 10.14
N TYR A 89 -6.00 -13.34 10.14
CA TYR A 89 -7.00 -13.42 9.06
C TYR A 89 -6.35 -13.16 7.70
N VAL A 90 -5.56 -12.10 7.56
CA VAL A 90 -4.85 -11.82 6.31
C VAL A 90 -3.90 -12.96 5.94
N HIS A 91 -3.18 -13.53 6.91
CA HIS A 91 -2.29 -14.66 6.66
C HIS A 91 -3.03 -15.88 6.09
N GLU A 92 -4.18 -16.21 6.65
CA GLU A 92 -4.92 -17.44 6.33
C GLU A 92 -5.88 -17.30 5.13
N GLN A 93 -6.47 -16.11 4.94
CA GLN A 93 -7.60 -15.92 4.01
C GLN A 93 -7.24 -15.08 2.78
N VAL A 94 -6.27 -14.17 2.88
CA VAL A 94 -5.87 -13.32 1.75
C VAL A 94 -4.78 -14.06 0.96
N PRO A 95 -5.01 -14.37 -0.33
CA PRO A 95 -4.02 -15.07 -1.14
C PRO A 95 -2.81 -14.18 -1.42
N GLU A 96 -1.65 -14.80 -1.59
CA GLU A 96 -0.43 -14.08 -2.00
C GLU A 96 -0.56 -13.61 -3.46
N PRO A 97 -0.43 -12.29 -3.73
CA PRO A 97 -0.42 -11.78 -5.09
C PRO A 97 0.86 -12.26 -5.79
N ARG A 98 0.72 -13.08 -6.83
CA ARG A 98 1.87 -13.75 -7.47
C ARG A 98 2.90 -12.76 -8.00
N PHE A 99 2.45 -11.63 -8.56
CA PHE A 99 3.31 -10.54 -8.99
C PHE A 99 4.12 -9.94 -7.83
N LEU A 100 3.47 -9.61 -6.71
CA LEU A 100 4.12 -9.00 -5.55
C LEU A 100 5.17 -9.92 -4.93
N VAL A 101 4.88 -11.23 -4.87
CA VAL A 101 5.85 -12.25 -4.41
C VAL A 101 7.09 -12.23 -5.30
N ASP A 102 6.93 -12.36 -6.62
CA ASP A 102 8.08 -12.35 -7.53
C ASP A 102 8.84 -11.02 -7.49
N LEU A 103 8.16 -9.88 -7.26
CA LEU A 103 8.80 -8.57 -7.09
C LEU A 103 9.65 -8.54 -5.82
N ILE A 104 9.11 -8.98 -4.69
CA ILE A 104 9.86 -9.03 -3.43
C ILE A 104 11.03 -10.01 -3.55
N GLU A 105 10.85 -11.17 -4.18
CA GLU A 105 11.93 -12.13 -4.46
C GLU A 105 13.05 -11.51 -5.31
N LEU A 106 12.72 -10.69 -6.32
CA LEU A 106 13.71 -9.97 -7.12
C LEU A 106 14.57 -9.04 -6.25
N PHE A 107 13.96 -8.31 -5.33
CA PHE A 107 14.66 -7.39 -4.40
C PHE A 107 15.41 -8.13 -3.28
N LEU A 108 14.99 -9.33 -2.89
CA LEU A 108 15.73 -10.18 -1.95
C LEU A 108 16.95 -10.84 -2.60
N ALA A 109 16.83 -11.23 -3.87
CA ALA A 109 17.91 -11.87 -4.62
C ALA A 109 18.98 -10.87 -5.08
N LYS A 110 18.62 -9.60 -5.27
CA LYS A 110 19.51 -8.54 -5.77
C LYS A 110 19.39 -7.28 -4.93
N HIS A 111 20.52 -6.77 -4.45
CA HIS A 111 20.56 -5.51 -3.70
C HIS A 111 20.17 -4.28 -4.52
N ALA A 112 20.29 -4.35 -5.86
CA ALA A 112 19.97 -3.27 -6.78
C ALA A 112 19.52 -3.84 -8.13
N PRO A 113 18.29 -4.42 -8.23
CA PRO A 113 17.72 -4.78 -9.52
C PRO A 113 17.66 -3.57 -10.43
N THR A 114 18.03 -3.74 -11.71
CA THR A 114 17.99 -2.62 -12.66
C THR A 114 16.56 -2.30 -13.09
N LYS A 115 16.36 -1.10 -13.64
CA LYS A 115 15.06 -0.69 -14.22
C LYS A 115 14.59 -1.71 -15.27
N GLU A 116 15.48 -2.24 -16.09
CA GLU A 116 15.17 -3.25 -17.10
C GLU A 116 14.71 -4.57 -16.49
N GLU A 117 15.29 -5.00 -15.37
CA GLU A 117 14.89 -6.22 -14.67
C GLU A 117 13.51 -6.08 -14.03
N ILE A 118 13.25 -4.91 -13.43
CA ILE A 118 11.93 -4.57 -12.89
C ILE A 118 10.89 -4.56 -14.00
N VAL A 119 11.16 -3.85 -15.11
CA VAL A 119 10.24 -3.79 -16.26
C VAL A 119 10.03 -5.18 -16.87
N SER A 120 11.09 -5.99 -16.98
CA SER A 120 10.98 -7.38 -17.46
C SER A 120 10.05 -8.22 -16.58
N LEU A 121 10.03 -7.96 -15.27
CA LEU A 121 9.08 -8.60 -14.36
C LEU A 121 7.64 -8.15 -14.65
N PHE A 122 7.37 -6.86 -14.86
CA PHE A 122 6.03 -6.40 -15.26
C PHE A 122 5.58 -7.06 -16.58
N VAL A 123 6.47 -7.11 -17.58
CA VAL A 123 6.22 -7.73 -18.90
C VAL A 123 5.86 -9.21 -18.78
N LYS A 124 6.45 -9.94 -17.80
CA LYS A 124 6.13 -11.36 -17.53
C LYS A 124 4.65 -11.56 -17.17
N TYR A 125 4.01 -10.58 -16.53
CA TYR A 125 2.61 -10.66 -16.10
C TYR A 125 1.63 -10.01 -17.07
N SER A 126 2.03 -8.92 -17.75
CA SER A 126 1.21 -8.29 -18.77
C SER A 126 2.06 -7.57 -19.82
N PRO A 127 1.72 -7.66 -21.11
CA PRO A 127 2.33 -6.80 -22.14
C PRO A 127 1.89 -5.33 -22.02
N THR A 128 0.82 -5.03 -21.28
CA THR A 128 0.31 -3.66 -21.07
C THR A 128 0.60 -3.18 -19.65
N TYR A 129 1.47 -2.17 -19.57
CA TYR A 129 1.85 -1.47 -18.35
C TYR A 129 2.22 -0.04 -18.72
N VAL A 130 2.13 0.85 -17.75
CA VAL A 130 2.62 2.23 -17.88
C VAL A 130 3.94 2.32 -17.15
N LEU A 131 4.95 2.89 -17.81
CA LEU A 131 6.24 3.28 -17.25
C LEU A 131 6.39 4.78 -17.45
N GLN A 132 6.67 5.50 -16.36
CA GLN A 132 6.77 6.95 -16.37
C GLN A 132 7.99 7.39 -15.55
N ASP A 133 8.81 8.27 -16.12
CA ASP A 133 9.85 8.94 -15.34
C ASP A 133 9.20 10.00 -14.45
N MET A 134 9.69 10.08 -13.20
CA MET A 134 9.16 11.02 -12.23
C MET A 134 9.69 12.44 -12.48
N PRO A 135 8.95 13.49 -12.08
CA PRO A 135 9.42 14.87 -12.22
C PRO A 135 10.77 15.10 -11.52
N GLU A 136 11.58 16.01 -12.07
CA GLU A 136 12.86 16.39 -11.44
C GLU A 136 12.61 16.95 -10.03
N GLY A 137 13.36 16.42 -9.05
CA GLY A 137 13.17 16.76 -7.63
C GLY A 137 12.13 15.92 -6.89
N SER A 138 11.47 14.96 -7.56
CA SER A 138 10.64 13.95 -6.91
C SER A 138 11.47 13.06 -5.99
N ASP A 139 10.79 12.46 -5.00
CA ASP A 139 11.39 11.47 -4.10
C ASP A 139 11.72 10.15 -4.83
N PHE A 140 11.22 9.95 -6.04
CA PHE A 140 11.36 8.73 -6.84
C PHE A 140 11.90 9.05 -8.24
N ASP A 141 12.51 8.06 -8.90
CA ASP A 141 13.07 8.20 -10.24
C ASP A 141 12.06 7.81 -11.33
N PHE A 142 11.28 6.76 -11.11
CA PHE A 142 10.27 6.29 -12.06
C PHE A 142 9.11 5.56 -11.38
N GLY A 143 7.95 5.57 -12.03
CA GLY A 143 6.74 4.86 -11.68
C GLY A 143 6.38 3.77 -12.68
N VAL A 144 5.86 2.63 -12.19
CA VAL A 144 5.34 1.54 -13.01
C VAL A 144 4.01 1.04 -12.45
N HIS A 145 3.03 0.78 -13.31
CA HIS A 145 1.79 0.12 -12.93
C HIS A 145 1.18 -0.67 -14.09
N PHE A 146 0.39 -1.70 -13.77
CA PHE A 146 -0.40 -2.40 -14.79
C PHE A 146 -1.54 -1.53 -15.29
N GLU A 147 -1.88 -1.66 -16.58
CA GLU A 147 -3.16 -1.17 -17.09
C GLU A 147 -4.30 -2.06 -16.61
N ASP A 148 -4.09 -3.38 -16.63
CA ASP A 148 -5.02 -4.36 -16.06
C ASP A 148 -4.88 -4.42 -14.54
N LYS A 149 -5.82 -3.76 -13.86
CA LYS A 149 -5.85 -3.68 -12.39
C LYS A 149 -6.25 -4.99 -11.70
N SER A 150 -6.65 -6.02 -12.44
CA SER A 150 -6.89 -7.36 -11.87
C SER A 150 -5.59 -8.10 -11.53
N ILE A 151 -4.46 -7.68 -12.09
CA ILE A 151 -3.12 -8.22 -11.80
C ILE A 151 -2.61 -7.62 -10.49
N ASP A 152 -2.52 -6.30 -10.45
CA ASP A 152 -2.25 -5.51 -9.26
C ASP A 152 -2.77 -4.08 -9.47
N SER A 153 -3.54 -3.58 -8.52
CA SER A 153 -4.12 -2.24 -8.58
C SER A 153 -3.16 -1.12 -8.17
N HIS A 154 -2.03 -1.46 -7.54
CA HIS A 154 -1.09 -0.49 -6.97
C HIS A 154 -0.18 0.13 -8.03
N TYR A 155 0.33 1.29 -7.67
CA TYR A 155 1.31 2.06 -8.43
C TYR A 155 2.65 1.95 -7.72
N TYR A 156 3.67 1.50 -8.44
CA TYR A 156 4.99 1.24 -7.87
C TYR A 156 5.93 2.36 -8.25
N CYS A 157 6.44 3.10 -7.26
CA CYS A 157 7.45 4.13 -7.46
C CYS A 157 8.81 3.60 -7.00
N PHE A 158 9.83 3.75 -7.82
CA PHE A 158 11.17 3.23 -7.60
C PHE A 158 12.17 4.37 -7.45
N LYS A 159 13.16 4.17 -6.59
CA LYS A 159 14.26 5.12 -6.36
C LYS A 159 15.57 4.37 -6.23
N GLU A 160 16.59 4.83 -6.93
CA GLU A 160 17.97 4.48 -6.70
C GLU A 160 18.55 5.39 -5.62
N GLU A 161 18.87 4.83 -4.46
CA GLU A 161 19.44 5.55 -3.33
C GLU A 161 20.69 4.83 -2.82
N MET A 162 21.83 5.53 -2.88
CA MET A 162 23.13 5.01 -2.41
C MET A 162 23.52 3.64 -3.02
N GLY A 163 23.17 3.41 -4.29
CA GLY A 163 23.45 2.16 -4.99
C GLY A 163 22.49 1.02 -4.63
N HIS A 164 21.37 1.31 -3.97
CA HIS A 164 20.26 0.40 -3.73
C HIS A 164 19.04 0.83 -4.51
N MET A 165 18.30 -0.13 -5.04
CA MET A 165 16.97 0.13 -5.58
C MET A 165 15.96 -0.08 -4.45
N ILE A 166 15.12 0.91 -4.19
CA ILE A 166 13.99 0.83 -3.27
C ILE A 166 12.69 1.06 -4.03
N TYR A 167 11.59 0.52 -3.50
CA TYR A 167 10.27 0.76 -4.06
C TYR A 167 9.25 1.12 -2.98
N HIS A 168 8.26 1.92 -3.36
CA HIS A 168 7.06 2.19 -2.58
C HIS A 168 5.82 1.88 -3.43
N ARG A 169 4.77 1.39 -2.77
CA ARG A 169 3.47 1.16 -3.38
C ARG A 169 2.52 2.29 -2.97
N PHE A 170 1.80 2.80 -3.95
CA PHE A 170 0.83 3.88 -3.79
C PHE A 170 -0.53 3.46 -4.36
N LEU A 171 -1.56 4.05 -3.78
CA LEU A 171 -2.85 4.17 -4.43
C LEU A 171 -2.74 5.14 -5.60
N LYS A 172 -3.65 5.01 -6.56
CA LYS A 172 -3.68 5.84 -7.76
C LYS A 172 -3.66 7.34 -7.42
N GLU A 173 -4.52 7.76 -6.50
CA GLU A 173 -4.71 9.17 -6.14
C GLU A 173 -3.48 9.75 -5.43
N ASP A 174 -2.72 8.91 -4.71
CA ASP A 174 -1.49 9.36 -4.07
C ASP A 174 -0.32 9.37 -5.07
N TYR A 175 -0.29 8.43 -6.02
CA TYR A 175 0.65 8.45 -7.13
C TYR A 175 0.47 9.69 -8.01
N GLU A 176 -0.77 10.05 -8.36
CA GLU A 176 -1.07 11.22 -9.19
C GLU A 176 -0.56 12.52 -8.54
N LYS A 177 -0.66 12.65 -7.21
CA LYS A 177 -0.10 13.79 -6.46
C LYS A 177 1.42 13.87 -6.47
N LEU A 178 2.14 12.77 -6.78
CA LEU A 178 3.60 12.79 -6.94
C LEU A 178 4.03 13.35 -8.30
N LEU A 179 3.10 13.47 -9.24
CA LEU A 179 3.35 13.96 -10.60
C LEU A 179 3.03 15.46 -10.76
N ASP A 180 2.30 16.03 -9.80
CA ASP A 180 1.91 17.45 -9.74
C ASP A 180 3.01 18.34 -9.14
#